data_AF-H6UNX4-F1
#
_entry.id   AF-H6UNX4-F1
#
_cell.length_a   1.000
_cell.length_b   1.000
_cell.length_c   1.000
_cell.angle_alpha   90.00
_cell.angle_beta   90.00
_cell.angle_gamma   90.00
#
_symmetry.space_group_name_H-M   'P 1'
#
loop_
_entity.id
_entity.type
_entity.pdbx_description
1 polymer ?
#
loop_
_entity_poly.entity_id
_entity_poly.type
_entity_poly.pdbx_seq_one_letter_code
_entity_poly.pdbx_strand_id
1 'polypeptide(L)'
;MEWKQVVQVRGASFGSGYLIAPRLVLTAAHLLAPDAYGDITVSLPDSSARFPVAARWRRLDETVDAALLEIPADVRDWPTPDTLLGARGRHPQRWGHCVTGGTELRLTATGFPRQERTADRRNQAALVGRVRPHGGATFEILDDIGLLDIDTSGLDPGTADRTTPWSGMSGAAVFPLGEKLLLGVVRADRRPHQGTRLTYTRSEDLLASDGFREVVREAAGVDPRLEPAELVGLLDPAPPRRDVPSPIMLLRADAEVVSFHGREDTLAYLEAWCRADPDGPLAARVLTAPGGQGKTRLARQLMARMRDHGWVVGQVAHDPRDLRALRSVQHPLLLVIDYAETRPELVRKVRE
;
A
#
# COMPACT_ATOMS: atom_id res chain seq x y z
N MET A 1 -1.86 7.29 7.17
CA MET A 1 -0.65 7.86 6.56
C MET A 1 0.17 8.58 7.63
N GLU A 2 1.50 8.60 7.53
CA GLU A 2 2.39 9.41 8.38
C GLU A 2 2.93 10.62 7.61
N TRP A 3 2.58 11.84 8.03
CA TRP A 3 2.92 13.07 7.30
C TRP A 3 4.43 13.32 7.25
N LYS A 4 5.14 12.95 8.32
CA LYS A 4 6.61 13.04 8.43
C LYS A 4 7.37 12.14 7.47
N GLN A 5 6.69 11.20 6.80
CA GLN A 5 7.31 10.28 5.83
C GLN A 5 7.24 10.80 4.39
N VAL A 6 6.49 11.89 4.13
CA VAL A 6 6.39 12.47 2.79
C VAL A 6 7.61 13.34 2.51
N VAL A 7 8.23 13.17 1.35
CA VAL A 7 9.47 13.87 0.96
C VAL A 7 9.32 14.55 -0.39
N GLN A 8 10.07 15.62 -0.60
CA GLN A 8 10.21 16.22 -1.93
C GLN A 8 11.23 15.41 -2.71
N VAL A 9 10.93 15.12 -3.98
CA VAL A 9 11.86 14.45 -4.90
C VAL A 9 12.23 15.42 -6.00
N ARG A 10 13.52 15.60 -6.24
CA ARG A 10 14.07 16.42 -7.32
C ARG A 10 14.98 15.57 -8.19
N GLY A 11 14.60 15.38 -9.43
CA GLY A 11 15.41 14.76 -10.47
C GLY A 11 15.32 15.58 -11.75
N ALA A 12 14.97 14.93 -12.87
CA ALA A 12 14.64 15.61 -14.12
C ALA A 12 13.43 16.55 -13.99
N SER A 13 12.53 16.23 -13.05
CA SER A 13 11.45 17.11 -12.63
C SER A 13 11.22 17.06 -11.12
N PHE A 14 10.43 18.00 -10.61
CA PHE A 14 10.03 18.04 -9.20
C PHE A 14 8.76 17.21 -8.97
N GLY A 15 8.77 16.41 -7.91
CA GLY A 15 7.61 15.68 -7.44
C GLY A 15 7.65 15.38 -5.96
N SER A 16 6.81 14.45 -5.56
CA SER A 16 6.65 13.96 -4.20
C SER A 16 7.17 12.53 -4.08
N GLY A 17 7.50 12.11 -2.87
CA GLY A 17 7.83 10.73 -2.56
C GLY A 17 7.38 10.39 -1.14
N TYR A 18 7.45 9.10 -0.81
CA TYR A 18 7.06 8.61 0.51
C TYR A 18 8.08 7.60 1.03
N LEU A 19 8.56 7.82 2.25
CA LEU A 19 9.45 6.89 2.95
C LEU A 19 8.68 5.64 3.39
N ILE A 20 8.92 4.54 2.70
CA ILE A 20 8.35 3.21 3.02
C ILE A 20 9.25 2.40 3.97
N ALA A 21 10.51 2.81 4.11
CA ALA A 21 11.48 2.31 5.08
C ALA A 21 12.44 3.46 5.48
N PRO A 22 13.27 3.32 6.55
CA PRO A 22 14.10 4.40 7.09
C PRO A 22 14.91 5.21 6.06
N ARG A 23 15.36 4.54 4.99
CA ARG A 23 16.18 5.14 3.92
C ARG A 23 15.66 4.82 2.51
N LEU A 24 14.43 4.33 2.40
CA LEU A 24 13.84 3.90 1.13
C LEU A 24 12.60 4.74 0.82
N VAL A 25 12.66 5.46 -0.30
CA VAL A 25 11.60 6.35 -0.79
C VAL A 25 10.95 5.71 -2.01
N LEU A 26 9.62 5.64 -2.01
CA LEU A 26 8.81 5.33 -3.17
C LEU A 26 8.36 6.63 -3.86
N THR A 27 8.48 6.71 -5.18
CA THR A 27 8.06 7.86 -5.98
C THR A 27 7.69 7.45 -7.42
N ALA A 28 7.32 8.39 -8.28
CA ALA A 28 7.05 8.15 -9.70
C ALA A 28 8.36 8.08 -10.51
N ALA A 29 8.44 7.16 -11.48
CA ALA A 29 9.64 6.92 -12.28
C ALA A 29 9.93 8.04 -13.28
N HIS A 30 8.92 8.72 -13.82
CA HIS A 30 9.12 9.83 -14.77
C HIS A 30 9.79 11.07 -14.15
N LEU A 31 9.93 11.12 -12.81
CA LEU A 31 10.70 12.17 -12.15
C LEU A 31 12.21 12.01 -12.35
N LEU A 32 12.65 10.80 -12.70
CA LEU A 32 14.05 10.46 -12.91
C LEU A 32 14.43 10.69 -14.37
N ALA A 33 15.65 11.17 -14.61
CA ALA A 33 16.18 11.29 -15.95
C ALA A 33 16.31 9.89 -16.60
N PRO A 34 16.13 9.76 -17.94
CA PRO A 34 16.35 8.50 -18.64
C PRO A 34 17.75 7.94 -18.41
N ASP A 35 18.77 8.81 -18.47
CA ASP A 35 20.18 8.43 -18.56
C ASP A 35 21.02 8.76 -17.31
N ALA A 36 20.47 9.53 -16.35
CA ALA A 36 21.21 10.01 -15.19
C ALA A 36 20.64 9.46 -13.88
N TYR A 37 21.36 8.50 -13.30
CA TYR A 37 21.15 8.01 -11.95
C TYR A 37 21.74 8.95 -10.86
N GLY A 38 22.37 10.07 -11.24
CA GLY A 38 23.33 10.80 -10.39
C GLY A 38 22.84 12.06 -9.65
N ASP A 39 21.81 12.76 -10.13
CA ASP A 39 21.42 14.08 -9.58
C ASP A 39 20.06 14.05 -8.86
N ILE A 40 19.64 12.89 -8.40
CA ILE A 40 18.37 12.76 -7.69
C ILE A 40 18.61 13.13 -6.23
N THR A 41 17.81 14.04 -5.72
CA THR A 41 17.84 14.44 -4.30
C THR A 41 16.47 14.36 -3.66
N VAL A 42 16.47 14.08 -2.36
CA VAL A 42 15.29 14.15 -1.51
C VAL A 42 15.45 15.20 -0.43
N SER A 43 14.33 15.81 -0.04
CA SER A 43 14.27 16.75 1.09
C SER A 43 13.07 16.42 1.97
N LEU A 44 13.27 16.48 3.29
CA LEU A 44 12.17 16.38 4.25
C LEU A 44 11.26 17.62 4.19
N PRO A 45 10.02 17.53 4.67
CA PRO A 45 9.17 18.70 4.88
C PRO A 45 9.90 19.74 5.72
N ASP A 46 9.80 21.01 5.33
CA ASP A 46 10.38 22.17 6.04
C ASP A 46 11.92 22.25 6.10
N SER A 47 12.63 21.33 5.45
CA SER A 47 14.09 21.36 5.33
C SER A 47 14.53 21.88 3.96
N SER A 48 15.51 22.78 3.96
CA SER A 48 16.23 23.18 2.74
C SER A 48 17.35 22.20 2.38
N ALA A 49 17.71 21.27 3.28
CA ALA A 49 18.74 20.28 3.05
C ALA A 49 18.30 19.30 1.95
N ARG A 50 19.25 18.99 1.06
CA ARG A 50 19.07 18.05 -0.05
C ARG A 50 20.00 16.87 0.19
N PHE A 51 19.43 15.69 0.17
CA PHE A 51 20.15 14.44 0.38
C PHE A 51 20.21 13.67 -0.93
N PRO A 52 21.41 13.24 -1.39
CA PRO A 52 21.52 12.45 -2.60
C PRO A 52 20.88 11.08 -2.40
N VAL A 53 20.30 10.54 -3.47
CA VAL A 53 19.69 9.21 -3.48
C VAL A 53 20.09 8.42 -4.73
N ALA A 54 20.16 7.10 -4.59
CA ALA A 54 20.41 6.17 -5.68
C ALA A 54 19.13 5.41 -6.02
N ALA A 55 18.81 5.24 -7.30
CA ALA A 55 17.68 4.40 -7.69
C ALA A 55 18.05 2.91 -7.57
N ARG A 56 17.34 2.19 -6.70
CA ARG A 56 17.48 0.73 -6.51
C ARG A 56 16.57 -0.07 -7.43
N TRP A 57 15.44 0.52 -7.79
CA TRP A 57 14.49 -0.07 -8.73
C TRP A 57 13.74 1.04 -9.45
N ARG A 58 13.40 0.79 -10.72
CA ARG A 58 12.63 1.71 -11.56
C ARG A 58 11.86 0.90 -12.59
N ARG A 59 10.60 1.26 -12.78
CA ARG A 59 9.80 0.77 -13.91
C ARG A 59 8.94 1.92 -14.44
N LEU A 60 9.03 2.14 -15.75
CA LEU A 60 8.27 3.16 -16.46
C LEU A 60 7.71 2.54 -17.74
N ASP A 61 6.43 2.17 -17.71
CA ASP A 61 5.67 1.66 -18.84
C ASP A 61 4.20 2.11 -18.77
N GLU A 62 3.32 1.53 -19.58
CA GLU A 62 1.90 1.89 -19.60
C GLU A 62 1.16 1.53 -18.31
N THR A 63 1.63 0.54 -17.55
CA THR A 63 1.00 0.08 -16.31
C THR A 63 1.65 0.69 -15.08
N VAL A 64 2.98 0.72 -15.04
CA VAL A 64 3.77 1.08 -13.87
C VAL A 64 4.63 2.30 -14.16
N ASP A 65 4.48 3.31 -13.33
CA ASP A 65 5.35 4.48 -13.29
C ASP A 65 5.77 4.70 -11.84
N ALA A 66 6.86 4.04 -11.44
CA ALA A 66 7.34 4.09 -10.07
C ALA A 66 8.84 3.77 -9.96
N ALA A 67 9.48 4.35 -8.95
CA ALA A 67 10.87 4.12 -8.61
C ALA A 67 11.05 4.00 -7.09
N LEU A 68 12.02 3.18 -6.70
CA LEU A 68 12.54 3.08 -5.34
C LEU A 68 13.90 3.77 -5.28
N LEU A 69 13.98 4.80 -4.45
CA LEU A 69 15.17 5.60 -4.23
C LEU A 69 15.71 5.30 -2.82
N GLU A 70 16.97 4.89 -2.76
CA GLU A 70 17.66 4.63 -1.51
C GLU A 70 18.59 5.80 -1.16
N ILE A 71 18.57 6.21 0.10
CA ILE A 71 19.48 7.20 0.66
C ILE A 71 20.76 6.44 1.06
N PRO A 72 21.90 6.65 0.37
CA PRO A 72 23.12 5.87 0.58
C PRO A 72 23.61 5.91 2.03
N ALA A 73 24.17 4.82 2.54
CA ALA A 73 24.53 4.67 3.96
C ALA A 73 25.61 5.66 4.46
N ASP A 74 26.41 6.21 3.55
CA ASP A 74 27.43 7.23 3.80
C ASP A 74 26.82 8.63 4.06
N VAL A 75 25.56 8.87 3.71
CA VAL A 75 24.81 10.09 4.07
C VAL A 75 24.41 10.03 5.54
N ARG A 76 25.33 10.43 6.44
CA ARG A 76 25.17 10.33 7.90
C ARG A 76 24.14 11.28 8.49
N ASP A 77 23.97 12.45 7.89
CA ASP A 77 23.11 13.52 8.42
C ASP A 77 21.63 13.36 8.04
N TRP A 78 21.24 12.22 7.46
CA TRP A 78 19.86 11.92 7.12
C TRP A 78 18.98 11.83 8.39
N PRO A 79 18.02 12.74 8.59
CA PRO A 79 17.16 12.73 9.77
C PRO A 79 16.01 11.74 9.55
N THR A 80 16.25 10.46 9.88
CA THR A 80 15.21 9.43 9.73
C THR A 80 14.00 9.80 10.60
N PRO A 81 12.78 9.84 10.04
CA PRO A 81 11.57 10.12 10.83
C PRO A 81 11.40 9.16 12.00
N ASP A 82 11.01 9.68 13.18
CA ASP A 82 10.83 8.86 14.39
C ASP A 82 9.82 7.72 14.21
N THR A 83 8.86 7.88 13.30
CA THR A 83 7.87 6.85 12.95
C THR A 83 8.50 5.62 12.28
N LEU A 84 9.75 5.71 11.84
CA LEU A 84 10.53 4.63 11.25
C LEU A 84 11.65 4.13 12.19
N LEU A 85 11.79 4.74 13.38
CA LEU A 85 12.82 4.41 14.38
C LEU A 85 12.25 3.51 15.50
N GLY A 86 13.09 2.61 16.04
CA GLY A 86 12.83 1.85 17.27
C GLY A 86 12.34 0.39 17.10
N ALA A 87 12.72 -0.48 18.04
CA ALA A 87 12.38 -1.90 18.06
C ALA A 87 10.88 -2.20 18.25
N ARG A 88 10.12 -1.25 18.83
CA ARG A 88 8.65 -1.29 18.95
C ARG A 88 7.93 -0.44 17.90
N GLY A 89 8.66 0.40 17.15
CA GLY A 89 8.12 1.40 16.21
C GLY A 89 8.29 1.05 14.73
N ARG A 90 9.09 0.03 14.38
CA ARG A 90 9.12 -0.54 13.02
C ARG A 90 7.81 -1.26 12.71
N HIS A 91 6.78 -0.51 12.36
CA HIS A 91 5.65 -1.02 11.60
C HIS A 91 6.05 -0.97 10.13
N PRO A 92 6.27 -2.11 9.48
CA PRO A 92 6.51 -2.11 8.05
C PRO A 92 5.37 -1.43 7.32
N GLN A 93 5.67 -0.77 6.20
CA GLN A 93 4.63 -0.24 5.34
C GLN A 93 3.67 -1.36 4.95
N ARG A 94 2.38 -1.14 5.23
CA ARG A 94 1.30 -2.06 4.83
C ARG A 94 0.80 -1.67 3.44
N TRP A 95 0.46 -2.65 2.62
CA TRP A 95 0.11 -2.42 1.21
C TRP A 95 -1.35 -2.79 1.02
N GLY A 96 -2.14 -1.89 0.44
CA GLY A 96 -3.54 -2.12 0.18
C GLY A 96 -3.83 -2.33 -1.29
N HIS A 97 -4.91 -3.05 -1.58
CA HIS A 97 -5.55 -3.05 -2.90
C HIS A 97 -7.06 -3.02 -2.78
N CYS A 98 -7.74 -2.68 -3.87
CA CYS A 98 -9.19 -2.61 -3.89
C CYS A 98 -9.77 -3.91 -4.46
N VAL A 99 -10.63 -4.58 -3.71
CA VAL A 99 -11.14 -5.92 -4.05
C VAL A 99 -12.63 -5.94 -4.35
N THR A 100 -13.32 -4.83 -4.07
CA THR A 100 -14.76 -4.72 -4.27
C THR A 100 -15.10 -4.11 -5.63
N GLY A 101 -16.36 -4.21 -6.04
CA GLY A 101 -16.91 -3.58 -7.24
C GLY A 101 -18.00 -2.59 -6.85
N GLY A 102 -17.92 -1.35 -7.36
CA GLY A 102 -18.96 -0.33 -7.14
C GLY A 102 -18.99 0.31 -5.75
N THR A 103 -18.19 -0.17 -4.78
CA THR A 103 -18.03 0.49 -3.48
C THR A 103 -17.09 1.69 -3.61
N GLU A 104 -17.58 2.89 -3.30
CA GLU A 104 -16.75 4.10 -3.35
C GLU A 104 -15.83 4.16 -2.12
N LEU A 105 -14.52 4.26 -2.36
CA LEU A 105 -13.51 4.37 -1.32
C LEU A 105 -12.96 5.79 -1.27
N ARG A 106 -13.03 6.44 -0.10
CA ARG A 106 -12.41 7.75 0.12
C ARG A 106 -10.92 7.59 0.35
N LEU A 107 -10.11 8.36 -0.38
CA LEU A 107 -8.66 8.33 -0.27
C LEU A 107 -8.10 9.69 0.10
N THR A 108 -6.85 9.68 0.54
CA THR A 108 -5.99 10.86 0.64
C THR A 108 -4.71 10.62 -0.15
N ALA A 109 -4.28 11.63 -0.91
CA ALA A 109 -2.97 11.67 -1.54
C ALA A 109 -2.20 12.88 -0.99
N THR A 110 -1.02 12.67 -0.45
CA THR A 110 -0.27 13.76 0.20
C THR A 110 1.07 13.95 -0.48
N GLY A 111 1.32 15.18 -0.90
CA GLY A 111 2.51 15.56 -1.64
C GLY A 111 2.70 17.08 -1.61
N PHE A 112 3.42 17.59 -2.60
CA PHE A 112 3.77 19.01 -2.72
C PHE A 112 3.17 19.60 -4.00
N PRO A 113 1.85 19.85 -4.05
CA PRO A 113 1.19 20.44 -5.22
C PRO A 113 1.65 21.88 -5.44
N ARG A 114 1.46 22.42 -6.65
CA ARG A 114 1.99 23.74 -7.02
C ARG A 114 1.19 24.87 -6.40
N GLN A 115 -0.11 24.68 -6.20
CA GLN A 115 -0.97 25.66 -5.54
C GLN A 115 -0.51 26.01 -4.12
N GLU A 116 0.27 25.13 -3.47
CA GLU A 116 0.85 25.34 -2.14
C GLU A 116 2.26 25.96 -2.19
N ARG A 117 2.66 26.48 -3.35
CA ARG A 117 3.91 27.21 -3.52
C ARG A 117 3.71 28.66 -3.08
N THR A 118 4.50 29.08 -2.11
CA THR A 118 4.74 30.49 -1.78
C THR A 118 6.06 30.95 -2.41
N ALA A 119 6.39 32.24 -2.30
CA ALA A 119 7.61 32.81 -2.87
C ALA A 119 8.89 32.05 -2.46
N ASP A 120 8.94 31.55 -1.22
CA ASP A 120 10.15 30.96 -0.63
C ASP A 120 10.08 29.44 -0.43
N ARG A 121 8.88 28.84 -0.41
CA ARG A 121 8.67 27.44 -0.02
C ARG A 121 7.51 26.79 -0.76
N ARG A 122 7.45 25.47 -0.70
CA ARG A 122 6.31 24.70 -1.19
C ARG A 122 5.83 23.79 -0.08
N ASN A 123 4.62 24.05 0.40
CA ASN A 123 4.06 23.33 1.51
C ASN A 123 3.49 21.98 1.05
N GLN A 124 3.43 21.05 1.99
CA GLN A 124 2.77 19.78 1.79
C GLN A 124 1.26 19.99 1.91
N ALA A 125 0.48 19.36 1.03
CA ALA A 125 -0.97 19.31 1.17
C ALA A 125 -1.51 17.90 0.97
N ALA A 126 -2.60 17.62 1.68
CA ALA A 126 -3.35 16.39 1.55
C ALA A 126 -4.56 16.62 0.66
N LEU A 127 -4.71 15.75 -0.33
CA LEU A 127 -5.73 15.79 -1.34
C LEU A 127 -6.73 14.69 -1.07
N VAL A 128 -7.92 15.07 -0.63
CA VAL A 128 -9.00 14.11 -0.32
C VAL A 128 -9.84 13.89 -1.55
N GLY A 129 -9.95 12.65 -2.01
CA GLY A 129 -10.75 12.30 -3.17
C GLY A 129 -11.37 10.91 -3.01
N ARG A 130 -11.84 10.35 -4.12
CA ARG A 130 -12.55 9.06 -4.13
C ARG A 130 -12.10 8.20 -5.30
N VAL A 131 -12.17 6.89 -5.13
CA VAL A 131 -11.96 5.90 -6.19
C VAL A 131 -13.13 4.93 -6.20
N ARG A 132 -13.49 4.46 -7.39
CA ARG A 132 -14.40 3.32 -7.58
C ARG A 132 -13.60 2.14 -8.11
N PRO A 133 -13.26 1.18 -7.26
CA PRO A 133 -12.63 -0.06 -7.67
C PRO A 133 -13.39 -0.71 -8.84
N HIS A 134 -12.65 -1.18 -9.86
CA HIS A 134 -13.16 -1.82 -11.07
C HIS A 134 -14.01 -0.95 -12.02
N GLY A 135 -14.20 0.34 -11.73
CA GLY A 135 -14.69 1.37 -12.67
C GLY A 135 -13.59 2.08 -13.48
N GLY A 136 -12.34 1.62 -13.30
CA GLY A 136 -11.10 2.23 -13.83
C GLY A 136 -10.16 2.68 -12.70
N ALA A 137 -8.84 2.56 -12.90
CA ALA A 137 -7.80 2.90 -11.90
C ALA A 137 -7.60 4.42 -11.70
N THR A 138 -8.69 5.18 -11.68
CA THR A 138 -8.64 6.64 -11.67
C THR A 138 -9.11 7.18 -10.32
N PHE A 139 -8.28 8.02 -9.72
CA PHE A 139 -8.62 8.78 -8.53
C PHE A 139 -9.28 10.09 -8.94
N GLU A 140 -10.54 10.26 -8.56
CA GLU A 140 -11.29 11.47 -8.83
C GLU A 140 -11.36 12.29 -7.55
N ILE A 141 -10.78 13.48 -7.62
CA ILE A 141 -11.04 14.51 -6.62
C ILE A 141 -12.12 15.39 -7.20
N LEU A 142 -13.27 15.34 -6.54
CA LEU A 142 -14.29 16.36 -6.71
C LEU A 142 -13.86 17.51 -5.83
N ASP A 143 -13.23 18.48 -6.48
CA ASP A 143 -12.94 19.75 -5.87
C ASP A 143 -14.20 20.61 -5.91
N ASP A 144 -14.92 20.67 -4.79
CA ASP A 144 -16.08 21.55 -4.64
C ASP A 144 -15.64 23.02 -4.48
N ILE A 145 -14.33 23.28 -4.30
CA ILE A 145 -13.73 24.59 -4.05
C ILE A 145 -12.78 24.88 -5.22
N GLY A 146 -13.34 25.28 -6.37
CA GLY A 146 -12.66 25.35 -7.67
C GLY A 146 -11.18 25.78 -7.70
N LEU A 147 -10.48 25.30 -8.73
CA LEU A 147 -9.05 25.50 -9.00
C LEU A 147 -8.58 26.91 -8.60
N LEU A 148 -7.74 26.97 -7.57
CA LEU A 148 -7.06 28.20 -7.16
C LEU A 148 -6.08 28.64 -8.26
N ASP A 149 -5.95 29.96 -8.45
CA ASP A 149 -4.93 30.55 -9.32
C ASP A 149 -3.53 30.02 -8.96
N ILE A 150 -2.74 29.68 -9.99
CA ILE A 150 -1.39 29.14 -9.81
C ILE A 150 -0.32 30.13 -10.22
N ASP A 151 0.70 30.28 -9.37
CA ASP A 151 1.89 31.03 -9.72
C ASP A 151 2.76 30.24 -10.73
N THR A 152 2.70 30.67 -11.99
CA THR A 152 3.53 30.18 -13.10
C THR A 152 4.72 31.08 -13.39
N SER A 153 4.96 32.12 -12.58
CA SER A 153 6.08 33.03 -12.76
C SER A 153 7.42 32.28 -12.78
N GLY A 154 8.30 32.71 -13.69
CA GLY A 154 9.62 32.10 -13.90
C GLY A 154 9.65 30.78 -14.67
N LEU A 155 8.51 30.30 -15.18
CA LEU A 155 8.48 29.20 -16.15
C LEU A 155 8.57 29.73 -17.59
N ASP A 156 9.15 28.92 -18.48
CA ASP A 156 8.99 29.14 -19.91
C ASP A 156 7.52 28.89 -20.34
N PRO A 157 7.06 29.47 -21.45
CA PRO A 157 5.66 29.35 -21.89
C PRO A 157 5.18 27.90 -22.05
N GLY A 158 6.02 27.01 -22.60
CA GLY A 158 5.65 25.61 -22.81
C GLY A 158 5.48 24.83 -21.50
N THR A 159 6.31 25.13 -20.49
CA THR A 159 6.16 24.55 -19.15
C THR A 159 4.98 25.17 -18.41
N ALA A 160 4.74 26.48 -18.56
CA ALA A 160 3.60 27.17 -17.95
C ALA A 160 2.26 26.59 -18.44
N ASP A 161 2.09 26.40 -19.75
CA ASP A 161 0.89 25.80 -20.37
C ASP A 161 0.64 24.36 -19.90
N ARG A 162 1.70 23.65 -19.53
CA ARG A 162 1.61 22.27 -19.03
C ARG A 162 1.51 22.18 -17.51
N THR A 163 1.55 23.29 -16.80
CA THR A 163 1.50 23.30 -15.35
C THR A 163 0.05 23.34 -14.87
N THR A 164 -0.28 22.43 -13.95
CA THR A 164 -1.58 22.39 -13.26
C THR A 164 -1.40 22.71 -11.77
N PRO A 165 -2.45 23.09 -11.03
CA PRO A 165 -2.40 23.26 -9.57
C PRO A 165 -1.81 22.05 -8.83
N TRP A 166 -2.00 20.86 -9.41
CA TRP A 166 -1.53 19.58 -8.87
C TRP A 166 -0.19 19.12 -9.42
N SER A 167 0.47 19.90 -10.27
CA SER A 167 1.87 19.65 -10.63
C SER A 167 2.68 19.48 -9.34
N GLY A 168 3.64 18.54 -9.30
CA GLY A 168 4.35 18.16 -8.07
C GLY A 168 3.70 17.06 -7.22
N MET A 169 2.45 16.67 -7.52
CA MET A 169 1.81 15.51 -6.90
C MET A 169 2.31 14.17 -7.44
N SER A 170 2.99 14.12 -8.58
CA SER A 170 3.64 12.90 -9.06
C SER A 170 4.51 12.27 -7.98
N GLY A 171 4.28 10.99 -7.67
CA GLY A 171 4.93 10.24 -6.60
C GLY A 171 4.31 10.43 -5.21
N ALA A 172 3.26 11.24 -5.05
CA ALA A 172 2.51 11.35 -3.80
C ALA A 172 1.86 10.01 -3.45
N ALA A 173 2.01 9.58 -2.20
CA ALA A 173 1.47 8.32 -1.74
C ALA A 173 -0.04 8.41 -1.48
N VAL A 174 -0.76 7.37 -1.91
CA VAL A 174 -2.23 7.28 -1.86
C VAL A 174 -2.65 6.29 -0.80
N PHE A 175 -3.53 6.70 0.12
CA PHE A 175 -4.02 5.90 1.23
C PHE A 175 -5.55 6.00 1.34
N PRO A 176 -6.26 4.96 1.82
CA PRO A 176 -7.64 5.14 2.27
C PRO A 176 -7.68 6.17 3.41
N LEU A 177 -8.74 6.98 3.44
CA LEU A 177 -8.89 8.04 4.41
C LEU A 177 -8.88 7.48 5.84
N GLY A 178 -7.95 7.96 6.66
CA GLY A 178 -7.78 7.50 8.05
C GLY A 178 -6.97 6.21 8.22
N GLU A 179 -6.56 5.57 7.12
CA GLU A 179 -5.86 4.27 7.17
C GLU A 179 -4.35 4.40 6.87
N LYS A 180 -3.62 3.30 7.13
CA LYS A 180 -2.17 3.20 6.87
C LYS A 180 -1.81 2.19 5.76
N LEU A 181 -2.79 1.79 4.95
CA LEU A 181 -2.57 0.97 3.76
C LEU A 181 -2.18 1.83 2.56
N LEU A 182 -1.00 1.61 2.02
CA LEU A 182 -0.55 2.28 0.80
C LEU A 182 -1.22 1.61 -0.42
N LEU A 183 -2.06 2.34 -1.14
CA LEU A 183 -2.71 1.87 -2.38
C LEU A 183 -1.86 2.10 -3.62
N GLY A 184 -0.87 2.97 -3.54
CA GLY A 184 0.02 3.28 -4.64
C GLY A 184 0.57 4.70 -4.60
N VAL A 185 1.09 5.15 -5.73
CA VAL A 185 1.64 6.50 -5.89
C VAL A 185 1.05 7.21 -7.10
N VAL A 186 0.73 8.50 -6.95
CA VAL A 186 0.20 9.33 -8.03
C VAL A 186 1.17 9.35 -9.21
N ARG A 187 0.62 9.18 -10.41
CA ARG A 187 1.37 9.05 -11.66
C ARG A 187 1.15 10.24 -12.58
N ALA A 188 -0.10 10.62 -12.83
CA ALA A 188 -0.42 11.65 -13.82
C ALA A 188 -1.73 12.34 -13.51
N ASP A 189 -1.81 13.61 -13.89
CA ASP A 189 -3.05 14.39 -13.97
C ASP A 189 -3.65 14.23 -15.37
N ARG A 190 -4.87 13.70 -15.48
CA ARG A 190 -5.55 13.50 -16.77
C ARG A 190 -6.14 14.78 -17.35
N ARG A 191 -6.12 15.89 -16.60
CA ARG A 191 -6.61 17.21 -17.04
C ARG A 191 -8.03 17.15 -17.63
N PRO A 192 -9.03 16.68 -16.86
CA PRO A 192 -10.40 16.69 -17.32
C PRO A 192 -10.88 18.14 -17.53
N HIS A 193 -11.95 18.33 -18.32
CA HIS A 193 -12.56 19.64 -18.53
C HIS A 193 -13.15 20.26 -17.24
N GLN A 194 -13.48 19.43 -16.23
CA GLN A 194 -13.98 19.86 -14.93
C GLN A 194 -13.39 18.98 -13.82
N GLY A 195 -13.09 19.60 -12.67
CA GLY A 195 -12.53 18.93 -11.49
C GLY A 195 -11.09 18.45 -11.67
N THR A 196 -10.65 17.53 -10.82
CA THR A 196 -9.30 16.97 -10.85
C THR A 196 -9.35 15.45 -10.94
N ARG A 197 -8.63 14.89 -11.92
CA ARG A 197 -8.62 13.46 -12.17
C ARG A 197 -7.19 12.94 -12.24
N LEU A 198 -6.68 12.49 -11.10
CA LEU A 198 -5.33 11.92 -11.02
C LEU A 198 -5.40 10.40 -11.22
N THR A 199 -4.33 9.85 -11.78
CA THR A 199 -4.09 8.41 -11.85
C THR A 199 -2.96 8.05 -10.92
N TYR A 200 -2.91 6.79 -10.49
CA TYR A 200 -1.85 6.31 -9.63
C TYR A 200 -1.39 4.92 -10.07
N THR A 201 -0.11 4.63 -9.88
CA THR A 201 0.46 3.29 -10.01
C THR A 201 0.03 2.48 -8.79
N ARG A 202 -0.72 1.38 -8.97
CA ARG A 202 -1.32 0.63 -7.86
C ARG A 202 -0.28 -0.21 -7.14
N SER A 203 -0.46 -0.42 -5.84
CA SER A 203 0.34 -1.36 -5.05
C SER A 203 0.27 -2.79 -5.61
N GLU A 204 -0.83 -3.18 -6.25
CA GLU A 204 -0.93 -4.46 -6.96
C GLU A 204 0.10 -4.58 -8.08
N ASP A 205 0.21 -3.55 -8.91
CA ASP A 205 1.15 -3.53 -10.03
C ASP A 205 2.60 -3.42 -9.56
N LEU A 206 2.84 -2.75 -8.42
CA LEU A 206 4.15 -2.68 -7.77
C LEU A 206 4.58 -4.04 -7.20
N LEU A 207 3.71 -4.69 -6.42
CA LEU A 207 4.01 -5.97 -5.76
C LEU A 207 4.03 -7.15 -6.74
N ALA A 208 3.47 -7.00 -7.95
CA ALA A 208 3.64 -7.95 -9.04
C ALA A 208 5.09 -7.98 -9.60
N SER A 209 5.93 -6.98 -9.29
CA SER A 209 7.33 -6.93 -9.72
C SER A 209 8.27 -7.58 -8.69
N ASP A 210 8.95 -8.65 -9.07
CA ASP A 210 9.92 -9.36 -8.20
C ASP A 210 11.02 -8.44 -7.68
N GLY A 211 11.61 -7.62 -8.55
CA GLY A 211 12.65 -6.67 -8.17
C GLY A 211 12.16 -5.57 -7.22
N PHE A 212 10.87 -5.23 -7.28
CA PHE A 212 10.28 -4.29 -6.31
C PHE A 212 10.20 -4.95 -4.93
N ARG A 213 9.64 -6.17 -4.87
CA ARG A 213 9.49 -6.94 -3.63
C ARG A 213 10.83 -7.21 -2.96
N GLU A 214 11.85 -7.52 -3.75
CA GLU A 214 13.20 -7.78 -3.25
C GLU A 214 13.79 -6.57 -2.52
N VAL A 215 13.75 -5.39 -3.13
CA VAL A 215 14.27 -4.15 -2.52
C VAL A 215 13.47 -3.77 -1.27
N VAL A 216 12.14 -3.91 -1.29
CA VAL A 216 11.31 -3.63 -0.11
C VAL A 216 11.60 -4.62 1.02
N ARG A 217 11.78 -5.91 0.72
CA ARG A 217 12.13 -6.94 1.71
C ARG A 217 13.49 -6.66 2.33
N GLU A 218 14.49 -6.32 1.53
CA GLU A 218 15.83 -5.95 2.00
C GLU A 218 15.78 -4.76 2.97
N ALA A 219 15.03 -3.70 2.62
CA ALA A 219 14.97 -2.48 3.42
C ALA A 219 14.08 -2.58 4.66
N ALA A 220 12.95 -3.30 4.58
CA ALA A 220 11.95 -3.39 5.65
C ALA A 220 12.11 -4.64 6.54
N GLY A 221 12.82 -5.68 6.07
CA GLY A 221 12.96 -6.97 6.76
C GLY A 221 11.69 -7.81 6.78
N VAL A 222 10.70 -7.47 5.93
CA VAL A 222 9.46 -8.22 5.77
C VAL A 222 9.05 -8.31 4.31
N ASP A 223 8.43 -9.42 3.95
CA ASP A 223 7.82 -9.60 2.64
C ASP A 223 6.56 -8.73 2.51
N PRO A 224 6.48 -7.78 1.56
CA PRO A 224 5.32 -6.91 1.40
C PRO A 224 4.11 -7.70 0.91
N ARG A 225 2.94 -7.44 1.52
CA ARG A 225 1.69 -8.16 1.23
C ARG A 225 0.53 -7.20 1.02
N LEU A 226 -0.30 -7.54 0.04
CA LEU A 226 -1.56 -6.84 -0.22
C LEU A 226 -2.61 -7.22 0.82
N GLU A 227 -3.32 -6.19 1.28
CA GLU A 227 -4.46 -6.28 2.17
C GLU A 227 -5.68 -5.62 1.50
N PRO A 228 -6.87 -6.22 1.56
CA PRO A 228 -8.10 -5.64 0.99
C PRO A 228 -8.48 -4.35 1.72
N ALA A 229 -8.33 -3.22 1.05
CA ALA A 229 -8.42 -1.90 1.66
C ALA A 229 -9.81 -1.58 2.20
N GLU A 230 -10.84 -2.08 1.53
CA GLU A 230 -12.24 -1.92 1.93
C GLU A 230 -12.61 -2.78 3.15
N LEU A 231 -11.76 -3.77 3.51
CA LEU A 231 -12.04 -4.74 4.56
C LEU A 231 -11.15 -4.57 5.80
N VAL A 232 -10.40 -3.47 5.94
CA VAL A 232 -9.51 -3.21 7.10
C VAL A 232 -10.25 -3.23 8.44
N GLY A 233 -11.50 -2.75 8.47
CA GLY A 233 -12.34 -2.77 9.67
C GLY A 233 -13.01 -4.11 9.95
N LEU A 234 -12.83 -5.08 9.05
CA LEU A 234 -13.45 -6.40 9.09
C LEU A 234 -12.42 -7.51 9.35
N LEU A 235 -11.23 -7.39 8.78
CA LEU A 235 -10.19 -8.41 8.81
C LEU A 235 -9.04 -8.00 9.72
N ASP A 236 -8.50 -8.97 10.45
CA ASP A 236 -7.25 -8.78 11.16
C ASP A 236 -6.13 -8.48 10.16
N PRO A 237 -5.21 -7.55 10.46
CA PRO A 237 -4.09 -7.25 9.59
C PRO A 237 -3.29 -8.50 9.24
N ALA A 238 -2.87 -8.62 8.00
CA ALA A 238 -2.04 -9.75 7.58
C ALA A 238 -0.76 -9.78 8.46
N PRO A 239 -0.47 -10.88 9.17
CA PRO A 239 0.74 -10.95 9.98
C PRO A 239 1.96 -10.78 9.05
N PRO A 240 2.91 -9.89 9.38
CA PRO A 240 4.10 -9.71 8.55
C PRO A 240 4.89 -11.01 8.54
N ARG A 241 5.23 -11.53 7.36
CA ARG A 241 6.27 -12.56 7.24
C ARG A 241 7.61 -11.88 7.56
N ARG A 242 8.04 -12.01 8.81
CA ARG A 242 9.32 -11.50 9.28
C ARG A 242 10.42 -12.51 8.95
N ASP A 243 11.51 -12.04 8.35
CA ASP A 243 12.76 -12.79 8.43
C ASP A 243 13.21 -12.76 9.89
N VAL A 244 13.55 -13.93 10.44
CA VAL A 244 13.82 -14.09 11.87
C VAL A 244 15.26 -13.69 12.18
N PRO A 245 15.54 -12.47 12.70
CA PRO A 245 16.91 -11.96 12.76
C PRO A 245 17.62 -12.33 14.07
N SER A 246 16.93 -13.01 15.00
CA SER A 246 17.44 -13.26 16.36
C SER A 246 16.91 -14.59 16.94
N PRO A 247 17.74 -15.33 17.72
CA PRO A 247 17.33 -16.57 18.40
C PRO A 247 16.13 -16.43 19.34
N ILE A 248 15.90 -15.25 19.93
CA ILE A 248 14.75 -15.00 20.82
C ILE A 248 13.44 -14.86 20.02
N MET A 249 13.52 -14.41 18.77
CA MET A 249 12.36 -14.35 17.87
C MET A 249 11.89 -15.76 17.47
N LEU A 250 12.74 -16.79 17.62
CA LEU A 250 12.35 -18.20 17.44
C LEU A 250 11.27 -18.66 18.44
N LEU A 251 11.15 -17.97 19.57
CA LEU A 251 10.19 -18.29 20.64
C LEU A 251 8.82 -17.63 20.43
N ARG A 252 8.66 -16.73 19.45
CA ARG A 252 7.36 -16.07 19.22
C ARG A 252 6.46 -16.92 18.33
N ALA A 253 5.19 -17.08 18.74
CA ALA A 253 4.20 -17.85 17.98
C ALA A 253 3.90 -17.29 16.58
N ASP A 254 4.20 -16.02 16.31
CA ASP A 254 4.07 -15.37 15.00
C ASP A 254 5.32 -15.51 14.11
N ALA A 255 6.43 -16.03 14.63
CA ALA A 255 7.69 -16.15 13.88
C ALA A 255 7.77 -17.39 12.98
N GLU A 256 6.84 -18.35 13.11
CA GLU A 256 6.70 -19.53 12.23
C GLU A 256 7.99 -20.36 11.98
N VAL A 257 8.91 -20.35 12.94
CA VAL A 257 10.31 -20.80 12.79
C VAL A 257 10.49 -22.29 12.47
N VAL A 258 9.58 -23.13 12.93
CA VAL A 258 9.59 -24.56 12.56
C VAL A 258 8.81 -24.68 11.26
N SER A 259 9.36 -25.22 10.17
CA SER A 259 8.60 -25.42 8.92
C SER A 259 7.24 -26.11 9.16
N PHE A 260 6.20 -25.75 8.41
CA PHE A 260 4.91 -26.43 8.50
C PHE A 260 5.10 -27.89 8.05
N HIS A 261 4.79 -28.85 8.94
CA HIS A 261 5.06 -30.27 8.71
C HIS A 261 3.93 -31.16 9.25
N GLY A 262 3.68 -32.29 8.58
CA GLY A 262 2.79 -33.37 9.04
C GLY A 262 1.29 -33.12 8.84
N ARG A 263 0.93 -32.16 7.98
CA ARG A 263 -0.44 -31.73 7.68
C ARG A 263 -0.62 -31.33 6.21
N GLU A 264 0.32 -31.72 5.35
CA GLU A 264 0.37 -31.39 3.93
C GLU A 264 -0.87 -31.93 3.20
N ASP A 265 -1.29 -33.16 3.50
CA ASP A 265 -2.50 -33.76 2.93
C ASP A 265 -3.77 -33.01 3.36
N THR A 266 -3.84 -32.61 4.63
CA THR A 266 -4.97 -31.80 5.14
C THR A 266 -5.02 -30.44 4.47
N LEU A 267 -3.86 -29.80 4.29
CA LEU A 267 -3.75 -28.51 3.62
C LEU A 267 -4.14 -28.63 2.14
N ALA A 268 -3.64 -29.63 1.43
CA ALA A 268 -3.99 -29.91 0.03
C ALA A 268 -5.48 -30.21 -0.12
N TYR A 269 -6.06 -30.96 0.81
CA TYR A 269 -7.49 -31.24 0.83
C TYR A 269 -8.34 -29.98 1.05
N LEU A 270 -7.96 -29.10 1.98
CA LEU A 270 -8.66 -27.84 2.21
C LEU A 270 -8.54 -26.89 1.01
N GLU A 271 -7.37 -26.83 0.39
CA GLU A 271 -7.13 -26.08 -0.83
C GLU A 271 -8.01 -26.58 -1.99
N ALA A 272 -8.06 -27.90 -2.21
CA ALA A 272 -8.93 -28.51 -3.19
C ALA A 272 -10.42 -28.24 -2.90
N TRP A 273 -10.82 -28.27 -1.62
CA TRP A 273 -12.17 -27.94 -1.19
C TRP A 273 -12.53 -26.48 -1.51
N CYS A 274 -11.66 -25.51 -1.22
CA CYS A 274 -11.90 -24.11 -1.57
C CYS A 274 -12.06 -23.92 -3.08
N ARG A 275 -11.28 -24.65 -3.89
CA ARG A 275 -11.24 -24.49 -5.35
C ARG A 275 -12.28 -25.33 -6.10
N ALA A 276 -13.01 -26.21 -5.43
CA ALA A 276 -13.94 -27.13 -6.07
C ALA A 276 -15.13 -26.40 -6.73
N ASP A 277 -15.62 -25.32 -6.12
CA ASP A 277 -16.76 -24.54 -6.61
C ASP A 277 -16.64 -23.07 -6.15
N PRO A 278 -15.74 -22.27 -6.77
CA PRO A 278 -15.49 -20.89 -6.34
C PRO A 278 -16.67 -19.94 -6.56
N ASP A 279 -17.55 -20.26 -7.51
CA ASP A 279 -18.75 -19.48 -7.85
C ASP A 279 -20.04 -20.08 -7.24
N GLY A 280 -19.87 -21.12 -6.42
CA GLY A 280 -20.94 -21.83 -5.75
C GLY A 280 -21.59 -21.06 -4.60
N PRO A 281 -22.61 -21.65 -3.96
CA PRO A 281 -23.18 -21.07 -2.74
C PRO A 281 -22.13 -20.99 -1.63
N LEU A 282 -22.33 -20.08 -0.67
CA LEU A 282 -21.46 -19.93 0.48
C LEU A 282 -21.22 -21.28 1.17
N ALA A 283 -19.97 -21.72 1.17
CA ALA A 283 -19.54 -22.97 1.78
C ALA A 283 -18.82 -22.69 3.12
N ALA A 284 -19.17 -23.45 4.16
CA ALA A 284 -18.55 -23.33 5.47
C ALA A 284 -17.92 -24.66 5.89
N ARG A 285 -16.74 -24.58 6.52
CA ARG A 285 -16.03 -25.75 7.03
C ARG A 285 -15.44 -25.52 8.40
N VAL A 286 -15.71 -26.44 9.32
CA VAL A 286 -15.22 -26.39 10.70
C VAL A 286 -13.90 -27.16 10.80
N LEU A 287 -12.87 -26.51 11.35
CA LEU A 287 -11.59 -27.14 11.68
C LEU A 287 -11.59 -27.54 13.16
N THR A 288 -11.67 -28.84 13.44
CA THR A 288 -11.64 -29.38 14.80
C THR A 288 -10.29 -30.05 15.10
N ALA A 289 -9.76 -29.81 16.30
CA ALA A 289 -8.60 -30.50 16.87
C ALA A 289 -8.45 -30.09 18.34
N PRO A 290 -7.80 -30.90 19.19
CA PRO A 290 -7.41 -30.49 20.54
C PRO A 290 -6.62 -29.15 20.56
N GLY A 291 -6.57 -28.52 21.74
CA GLY A 291 -5.75 -27.32 21.97
C GLY A 291 -4.28 -27.55 21.63
N GLY A 292 -3.59 -26.53 21.11
CA GLY A 292 -2.16 -26.61 20.78
C GLY A 292 -1.79 -27.37 19.50
N GLN A 293 -2.75 -27.99 18.80
CA GLN A 293 -2.50 -28.79 17.59
C GLN A 293 -2.32 -27.97 16.28
N GLY A 294 -2.06 -26.66 16.39
CA GLY A 294 -1.71 -25.83 15.25
C GLY A 294 -2.86 -25.45 14.29
N LYS A 295 -4.13 -25.46 14.72
CA LYS A 295 -5.28 -25.06 13.87
C LYS A 295 -5.12 -23.67 13.24
N THR A 296 -4.80 -22.67 14.06
CA THR A 296 -4.55 -21.29 13.59
C THR A 296 -3.38 -21.26 12.60
N ARG A 297 -2.36 -22.11 12.81
CA ARG A 297 -1.24 -22.24 11.88
C ARG A 297 -1.66 -22.84 10.54
N LEU A 298 -2.46 -23.93 10.56
CA LEU A 298 -3.03 -24.53 9.35
C LEU A 298 -3.89 -23.51 8.59
N ALA A 299 -4.73 -22.73 9.28
CA ALA A 299 -5.54 -21.69 8.67
C ALA A 299 -4.68 -20.59 8.03
N ARG A 300 -3.59 -20.16 8.68
CA ARG A 300 -2.63 -19.20 8.09
C ARG A 300 -1.94 -19.75 6.84
N GLN A 301 -1.58 -21.03 6.84
CA GLN A 301 -0.97 -21.68 5.67
C GLN A 301 -1.96 -21.80 4.51
N LEU A 302 -3.22 -22.16 4.79
CA LEU A 302 -4.29 -22.16 3.79
C LEU A 302 -4.51 -20.76 3.21
N MET A 303 -4.67 -19.73 4.06
CA MET A 303 -4.79 -18.35 3.60
C MET A 303 -3.59 -17.91 2.74
N ALA A 304 -2.37 -18.31 3.09
CA ALA A 304 -1.20 -18.00 2.28
C ALA A 304 -1.31 -18.61 0.87
N ARG A 305 -1.60 -19.91 0.76
CA ARG A 305 -1.76 -20.57 -0.55
C ARG A 305 -2.91 -20.01 -1.38
N MET A 306 -4.06 -19.78 -0.75
CA MET A 306 -5.22 -19.25 -1.46
C MET A 306 -4.96 -17.83 -1.98
N ARG A 307 -4.21 -17.00 -1.25
CA ARG A 307 -3.76 -15.69 -1.75
C ARG A 307 -2.87 -15.83 -2.99
N ASP A 308 -1.96 -16.80 -3.01
CA ASP A 308 -1.12 -17.09 -4.19
C ASP A 308 -1.96 -17.54 -5.39
N HIS A 309 -3.18 -18.05 -5.16
CA HIS A 309 -4.19 -18.34 -6.18
C HIS A 309 -5.15 -17.17 -6.49
N GLY A 310 -4.84 -15.95 -6.04
CA GLY A 310 -5.64 -14.75 -6.33
C GLY A 310 -6.89 -14.58 -5.46
N TRP A 311 -7.03 -15.35 -4.38
CA TRP A 311 -8.15 -15.19 -3.45
C TRP A 311 -7.94 -13.99 -2.53
N VAL A 312 -9.03 -13.31 -2.21
CA VAL A 312 -9.10 -12.40 -1.06
C VAL A 312 -9.23 -13.26 0.18
N VAL A 313 -8.31 -13.10 1.11
CA VAL A 313 -8.27 -13.93 2.32
C VAL A 313 -8.09 -13.06 3.55
N GLY A 314 -8.73 -13.44 4.65
CA GLY A 314 -8.47 -12.81 5.94
C GLY A 314 -9.14 -13.50 7.11
N GLN A 315 -8.56 -13.27 8.28
CA GLN A 315 -9.17 -13.66 9.54
C GLN A 315 -10.14 -12.58 9.98
N VAL A 316 -11.37 -12.94 10.33
CA VAL A 316 -12.40 -11.99 10.73
C VAL A 316 -12.11 -11.46 12.13
N ALA A 317 -12.03 -10.12 12.24
CA ALA A 317 -11.78 -9.41 13.48
C ALA A 317 -12.83 -9.73 14.55
N HIS A 318 -12.50 -9.44 15.82
CA HIS A 318 -13.35 -9.81 16.96
C HIS A 318 -14.73 -9.12 16.98
N ASP A 319 -14.82 -7.89 16.47
CA ASP A 319 -16.07 -7.15 16.36
C ASP A 319 -16.08 -6.35 15.05
N PRO A 320 -16.50 -6.98 13.93
CA PRO A 320 -16.45 -6.32 12.64
C PRO A 320 -17.55 -5.27 12.53
N ARG A 321 -17.16 -4.06 12.13
CA ARG A 321 -18.07 -2.90 12.06
C ARG A 321 -19.17 -3.06 11.01
N ASP A 322 -18.82 -3.58 9.83
CA ASP A 322 -19.74 -3.77 8.71
C ASP A 322 -19.30 -4.97 7.85
N LEU A 323 -20.26 -5.80 7.46
CA LEU A 323 -20.06 -6.97 6.59
C LEU A 323 -20.55 -6.72 5.16
N ARG A 324 -21.25 -5.61 4.89
CA ARG A 324 -21.84 -5.32 3.57
C ARG A 324 -20.80 -5.30 2.46
N ALA A 325 -19.58 -4.86 2.76
CA ALA A 325 -18.47 -4.84 1.81
C ALA A 325 -18.11 -6.23 1.28
N LEU A 326 -18.43 -7.32 2.00
CA LEU A 326 -18.22 -8.69 1.53
C LEU A 326 -19.04 -9.01 0.29
N ARG A 327 -20.24 -8.43 0.16
CA ARG A 327 -21.16 -8.69 -0.95
C ARG A 327 -20.70 -8.07 -2.27
N SER A 328 -19.81 -7.08 -2.21
CA SER A 328 -19.27 -6.41 -3.39
C SER A 328 -17.90 -6.93 -3.78
N VAL A 329 -17.29 -7.87 -3.04
CA VAL A 329 -15.99 -8.47 -3.39
C VAL A 329 -16.07 -9.16 -4.75
N GLN A 330 -15.13 -8.84 -5.64
CA GLN A 330 -15.09 -9.31 -7.04
C GLN A 330 -14.12 -10.48 -7.26
N HIS A 331 -13.59 -11.02 -6.16
CA HIS A 331 -12.57 -12.06 -6.17
C HIS A 331 -13.05 -13.22 -5.28
N PRO A 332 -12.61 -14.47 -5.52
CA PRO A 332 -12.88 -15.56 -4.62
C PRO A 332 -12.44 -15.22 -3.19
N LEU A 333 -13.32 -15.47 -2.20
CA LEU A 333 -13.15 -15.00 -0.83
C LEU A 333 -13.02 -16.16 0.16
N LEU A 334 -11.97 -16.16 0.98
CA LEU A 334 -11.80 -17.08 2.11
C LEU A 334 -11.75 -16.29 3.43
N LEU A 335 -12.73 -16.52 4.29
CA LEU A 335 -12.78 -15.97 5.64
C LEU A 335 -12.43 -17.04 6.68
N VAL A 336 -11.55 -16.70 7.61
CA VAL A 336 -11.24 -17.53 8.78
C VAL A 336 -11.84 -16.90 10.03
N ILE A 337 -12.65 -17.67 10.77
CA ILE A 337 -13.24 -17.23 12.04
C ILE A 337 -12.66 -18.11 13.15
N ASP A 338 -11.74 -17.55 13.95
CA ASP A 338 -11.23 -18.23 15.14
C ASP A 338 -12.28 -18.21 16.26
N TYR A 339 -12.34 -19.31 17.02
CA TYR A 339 -13.29 -19.54 18.11
C TYR A 339 -14.75 -19.36 17.68
N ALA A 340 -15.12 -19.90 16.51
CA ALA A 340 -16.46 -19.80 15.95
C ALA A 340 -17.56 -20.30 16.92
N GLU A 341 -17.25 -21.29 17.75
CA GLU A 341 -18.13 -21.85 18.77
C GLU A 341 -18.55 -20.84 19.85
N THR A 342 -17.72 -19.82 20.11
CA THR A 342 -18.05 -18.74 21.06
C THR A 342 -18.63 -17.52 20.36
N ARG A 343 -18.80 -17.56 19.03
CA ARG A 343 -19.21 -16.41 18.19
C ARG A 343 -20.33 -16.76 17.18
N PRO A 344 -21.42 -17.43 17.59
CA PRO A 344 -22.47 -17.89 16.66
C PRO A 344 -23.15 -16.75 15.91
N GLU A 345 -23.34 -15.58 16.53
CA GLU A 345 -23.94 -14.42 15.88
C GLU A 345 -23.08 -13.86 14.74
N LEU A 346 -21.76 -13.88 14.89
CA LEU A 346 -20.87 -13.48 13.79
C LEU A 346 -21.02 -14.47 12.62
N VAL A 347 -20.97 -15.77 12.89
CA VAL A 347 -21.08 -16.81 11.87
C VAL A 347 -22.41 -16.68 11.11
N ARG A 348 -23.50 -16.40 11.83
CA ARG A 348 -24.82 -16.15 11.23
C ARG A 348 -24.80 -14.91 10.33
N LYS A 349 -24.27 -13.78 10.81
CA LYS A 349 -24.21 -12.54 10.02
C LYS A 349 -23.35 -12.65 8.76
N VAL A 350 -22.24 -13.39 8.81
CA VAL A 350 -21.39 -13.64 7.63
C VAL A 350 -22.13 -14.47 6.56
N ARG A 351 -23.08 -15.30 6.99
CA ARG A 351 -23.90 -16.12 6.09
C ARG A 351 -25.02 -15.33 5.39
N GLU A 352 -25.42 -14.18 5.92
CA GLU A 352 -26.61 -13.41 5.51
C GLU A 352 -26.32 -12.37 4.41
#